data_AF-A0A964JCT0-F1
#
_entry.id   AF-A0A964JCT0-F1
#
_cell.length_a   1.000
_cell.length_b   1.000
_cell.length_c   1.000
_cell.angle_alpha   90.00
_cell.angle_beta   90.00
_cell.angle_gamma   90.00
#
_symmetry.space_group_name_H-M   'P 1'
#
loop_
_entity.id
_entity.type
_entity.pdbx_description
1 polymer ?
#
loop_
_entity_poly.entity_id
_entity_poly.type
_entity_poly.pdbx_seq_one_letter_code
_entity_poly.pdbx_strand_id
1 'polypeptide(L)'
;MTARPWILLPVEIKAREFHAKVLQAAVAAERGFDVVIGEQNALQRALVQLPRGVIIDKSVDRSKAAIFRRAQGLGFRVASWCEEGLVYRDRDTYLHERVYNESLAPVERFFAWGEVQRGDMMLKAPEAAAKIRVTGHPRFDLLRPDLRAVYDAEVADIRRRYGRYILVATNFSRFNHFMGYDFSINVLRQRGTIASDEQLAFFRRWRDYIEVLYRGFVAALPALRKAFPDHAIIVRPHPSENHDQWCKEVAGLSDVTVAFESSAIPWIAGCDVLLHNSCTTGVEAYLLDRPVVAYRPTTDAALDSHLPHALSQAAATVEELIAMVATALDGMLSPPGAAAAEAARYVAAIHGTWAAERVVDELSELAIAPAEYRAGLAARMRGLVGQVRHVMAGPVRRLRMGRGFSDYARQKNPGVSATEITEFLHHLRTASGRFGAVTMAPLPVRECFRISLRR
;
A
#
# COMPACT_ATOMS: atom_id res chain seq x y z
N MET A 1 -22.06 9.74 -27.49
CA MET A 1 -20.74 9.90 -26.88
C MET A 1 -19.89 8.74 -27.38
N THR A 2 -18.72 8.96 -28.00
CA THR A 2 -17.80 7.86 -28.33
C THR A 2 -17.51 7.01 -27.10
N ALA A 3 -17.82 5.71 -27.16
CA ALA A 3 -17.55 4.77 -26.09
C ALA A 3 -16.05 4.67 -25.85
N ARG A 4 -15.64 4.48 -24.60
CA ARG A 4 -14.24 4.29 -24.19
C ARG A 4 -14.09 2.96 -23.44
N PRO A 5 -12.90 2.34 -23.48
CA PRO A 5 -12.61 1.20 -22.61
C PRO A 5 -12.56 1.63 -21.14
N TRP A 6 -12.91 0.72 -20.23
CA TRP A 6 -13.01 1.02 -18.80
C TRP A 6 -11.96 0.29 -17.96
N ILE A 7 -11.44 0.98 -16.94
CA ILE A 7 -10.61 0.41 -15.88
C ILE A 7 -11.30 0.58 -14.54
N LEU A 8 -11.34 -0.46 -13.72
CA LEU A 8 -11.81 -0.43 -12.34
C LEU A 8 -10.60 -0.54 -11.40
N LEU A 9 -10.40 0.48 -10.55
CA LEU A 9 -9.32 0.58 -9.57
C LEU A 9 -9.88 0.58 -8.13
N PRO A 10 -10.00 -0.61 -7.50
CA PRO A 10 -10.44 -0.70 -6.12
C PRO A 10 -9.38 -0.25 -5.12
N VAL A 11 -9.76 0.53 -4.11
CA VAL A 11 -8.89 1.01 -3.01
C VAL A 11 -9.23 0.22 -1.74
N GLU A 12 -8.31 -0.61 -1.24
CA GLU A 12 -8.48 -1.35 0.00
C GLU A 12 -7.93 -0.57 1.20
N ILE A 13 -6.66 -0.15 1.13
CA ILE A 13 -5.99 0.61 2.19
C ILE A 13 -5.68 2.02 1.68
N LYS A 14 -6.48 3.00 2.12
CA LYS A 14 -6.44 4.36 1.57
C LYS A 14 -5.06 5.00 1.71
N ALA A 15 -4.47 4.94 2.90
CA ALA A 15 -3.18 5.56 3.21
C ALA A 15 -2.01 5.06 2.33
N ARG A 16 -2.16 3.88 1.72
CA ARG A 16 -1.13 3.23 0.89
C ARG A 16 -1.41 3.28 -0.61
N GLU A 17 -2.69 3.26 -0.99
CA GLU A 17 -3.10 2.98 -2.37
C GLU A 17 -3.75 4.18 -3.06
N PHE A 18 -4.35 5.11 -2.30
CA PHE A 18 -5.24 6.13 -2.86
C PHE A 18 -4.55 7.04 -3.87
N HIS A 19 -3.46 7.69 -3.49
CA HIS A 19 -2.72 8.61 -4.37
C HIS A 19 -2.18 7.89 -5.61
N ALA A 20 -1.61 6.69 -5.44
CA ALA A 20 -1.11 5.86 -6.54
C ALA A 20 -2.22 5.50 -7.53
N LYS A 21 -3.43 5.21 -7.05
CA LYS A 21 -4.60 4.89 -7.88
C LYS A 21 -5.18 6.11 -8.58
N VAL A 22 -5.11 7.29 -7.97
CA VAL A 22 -5.48 8.54 -8.65
C VAL A 22 -4.47 8.87 -9.77
N LEU A 23 -3.16 8.72 -9.53
CA LEU A 23 -2.15 8.85 -10.59
C LEU A 23 -2.40 7.86 -11.73
N GLN A 24 -2.59 6.58 -11.39
CA GLN A 24 -2.88 5.54 -12.39
C GLN A 24 -4.13 5.86 -13.21
N ALA A 25 -5.18 6.38 -12.55
CA ALA A 25 -6.41 6.79 -13.21
C ALA A 25 -6.22 7.99 -14.15
N ALA A 26 -5.41 8.97 -13.74
CA ALA A 26 -5.11 10.15 -14.53
C ALA A 26 -4.31 9.80 -15.80
N VAL A 27 -3.29 8.95 -15.68
CA VAL A 27 -2.52 8.44 -16.82
C VAL A 27 -3.40 7.64 -17.77
N ALA A 28 -4.23 6.74 -17.24
CA ALA A 28 -5.17 5.97 -18.07
C ALA A 28 -6.18 6.87 -18.79
N ALA A 29 -6.67 7.93 -18.14
CA ALA A 29 -7.57 8.90 -18.75
C ALA A 29 -6.94 9.62 -19.94
N GLU A 30 -5.69 10.08 -19.83
CA GLU A 30 -4.95 10.67 -20.96
C GLU A 30 -4.78 9.70 -22.13
N ARG A 31 -4.69 8.39 -21.85
CA ARG A 31 -4.63 7.32 -22.88
C ARG A 31 -6.01 6.87 -23.38
N GLY A 32 -7.07 7.60 -23.06
CA GLY A 32 -8.40 7.38 -23.63
C GLY A 32 -9.28 6.36 -22.88
N PHE A 33 -8.87 5.92 -21.70
CA PHE A 33 -9.72 5.11 -20.83
C PHE A 33 -10.68 5.98 -20.00
N ASP A 34 -11.83 5.42 -19.63
CA ASP A 34 -12.60 5.89 -18.49
C ASP A 34 -12.26 5.02 -17.28
N VAL A 35 -12.05 5.63 -16.11
CA VAL A 35 -11.62 4.91 -14.91
C VAL A 35 -12.65 5.05 -13.80
N VAL A 36 -13.02 3.94 -13.17
CA VAL A 36 -13.79 3.92 -11.93
C VAL A 36 -12.84 3.67 -10.77
N ILE A 37 -12.74 4.62 -9.85
CA ILE A 37 -12.01 4.49 -8.58
C ILE A 37 -13.00 4.47 -7.41
N GLY A 38 -12.75 3.66 -6.39
CA GLY A 38 -13.64 3.58 -5.23
C GLY A 38 -13.17 2.58 -4.17
N GLU A 39 -13.88 2.52 -3.04
CA GLU A 39 -13.59 1.55 -1.98
C GLU A 39 -13.80 0.11 -2.49
N GLN A 40 -12.86 -0.79 -2.17
CA GLN A 40 -12.84 -2.15 -2.69
C GLN A 40 -14.17 -2.90 -2.51
N ASN A 41 -14.74 -2.90 -1.30
CA ASN A 41 -15.98 -3.61 -1.04
C ASN A 41 -17.19 -2.93 -1.71
N ALA A 42 -17.21 -1.61 -1.81
CA ALA A 42 -18.23 -0.85 -2.54
C ALA A 42 -18.25 -1.21 -4.02
N LEU A 43 -17.09 -1.22 -4.67
CA LEU A 43 -16.94 -1.65 -6.07
C LEU A 43 -17.35 -3.11 -6.27
N GLN A 44 -16.92 -4.01 -5.39
CA GLN A 44 -17.28 -5.43 -5.46
C GLN A 44 -18.80 -5.66 -5.33
N ARG A 45 -19.49 -4.88 -4.49
CA ARG A 45 -20.96 -4.91 -4.40
C ARG A 45 -21.61 -4.34 -5.66
N ALA A 46 -20.98 -3.38 -6.30
CA ALA A 46 -21.50 -2.67 -7.45
C ALA A 46 -21.14 -3.27 -8.82
N LEU A 47 -20.31 -4.31 -8.92
CA LEU A 47 -19.83 -4.87 -10.19
C LEU A 47 -20.91 -5.07 -11.26
N VAL A 48 -22.10 -5.52 -10.87
CA VAL A 48 -23.23 -5.74 -11.80
C VAL A 48 -23.68 -4.44 -12.49
N GLN A 49 -23.53 -3.30 -11.81
CA GLN A 49 -23.96 -1.97 -12.23
C GLN A 49 -22.85 -1.17 -12.92
N LEU A 50 -21.58 -1.57 -12.79
CA LEU A 50 -20.43 -0.86 -13.33
C LEU A 50 -20.23 -1.18 -14.83
N PRO A 51 -19.61 -0.28 -15.62
CA PRO A 51 -19.32 -0.55 -17.02
C PRO A 51 -18.32 -1.71 -17.15
N ARG A 52 -18.47 -2.53 -18.19
CA ARG A 52 -17.55 -3.64 -18.45
C ARG A 52 -16.20 -3.12 -18.94
N GLY A 53 -15.15 -3.79 -18.53
CA GLY A 53 -13.77 -3.38 -18.76
C GLY A 53 -12.81 -4.30 -18.02
N VAL A 54 -11.65 -3.77 -17.63
CA VAL A 54 -10.65 -4.49 -16.84
C VAL A 54 -10.67 -4.04 -15.38
N ILE A 55 -10.56 -4.97 -14.45
CA ILE A 55 -10.32 -4.69 -13.03
C ILE A 55 -8.83 -4.88 -12.78
N ILE A 56 -8.17 -3.92 -12.12
CA ILE A 56 -6.82 -4.12 -11.59
C ILE A 56 -6.93 -4.38 -10.09
N ASP A 57 -6.84 -5.64 -9.69
CA ASP A 57 -6.93 -6.01 -8.28
C ASP A 57 -5.56 -5.98 -7.58
N LYS A 58 -5.58 -5.72 -6.28
CA LYS A 58 -4.43 -5.49 -5.40
C LYS A 58 -3.70 -6.75 -4.94
N SER A 59 -4.22 -7.95 -5.21
CA SER A 59 -3.53 -9.21 -4.94
C SER A 59 -4.04 -10.38 -5.77
N VAL A 60 -3.27 -11.48 -5.79
CA VAL A 60 -3.64 -12.78 -6.37
C VAL A 60 -3.59 -13.90 -5.30
N ASP A 61 -3.89 -13.54 -4.04
CA ASP A 61 -3.95 -14.50 -2.94
C ASP A 61 -5.21 -15.37 -3.00
N ARG A 62 -5.27 -16.44 -2.19
CA ARG A 62 -6.35 -17.43 -2.19
C ARG A 62 -7.75 -16.82 -2.06
N SER A 63 -7.90 -15.69 -1.38
CA SER A 63 -9.20 -15.04 -1.19
C SER A 63 -9.78 -14.45 -2.48
N LYS A 64 -8.97 -14.28 -3.53
CA LYS A 64 -9.35 -13.61 -4.77
C LYS A 64 -9.98 -14.55 -5.81
N ALA A 65 -9.76 -15.86 -5.73
CA ALA A 65 -10.25 -16.84 -6.70
C ALA A 65 -11.76 -16.73 -6.96
N ALA A 66 -12.57 -16.62 -5.90
CA ALA A 66 -14.03 -16.49 -6.03
C ALA A 66 -14.45 -15.13 -6.64
N ILE A 67 -13.75 -14.05 -6.28
CA ILE A 67 -14.04 -12.70 -6.76
C ILE A 67 -13.71 -12.59 -8.25
N PHE A 68 -12.57 -13.14 -8.69
CA PHE A 68 -12.17 -13.13 -10.10
C PHE A 68 -13.09 -13.98 -10.97
N ARG A 69 -13.48 -15.19 -10.53
CA ARG A 69 -14.48 -15.99 -11.24
C ARG A 69 -15.81 -15.25 -11.38
N ARG A 70 -16.26 -14.57 -10.32
CA ARG A 70 -17.47 -13.74 -10.37
C ARG A 70 -17.32 -12.58 -11.36
N ALA A 71 -16.18 -11.90 -11.36
CA ALA A 71 -15.91 -10.79 -12.27
C ALA A 71 -15.91 -11.25 -13.74
N GLN A 72 -15.23 -12.36 -14.06
CA GLN A 72 -15.24 -12.96 -15.39
C GLN A 72 -16.64 -13.39 -15.82
N GLY A 73 -17.42 -14.01 -14.94
CA GLY A 73 -18.82 -14.39 -15.23
C GLY A 73 -19.74 -13.19 -15.49
N LEU A 74 -19.34 -11.98 -15.07
CA LEU A 74 -20.02 -10.74 -15.41
C LEU A 74 -19.49 -10.09 -16.71
N GLY A 75 -18.42 -10.62 -17.31
CA GLY A 75 -17.77 -10.08 -18.51
C GLY A 75 -16.66 -9.07 -18.21
N PHE A 76 -16.10 -9.06 -17.00
CA PHE A 76 -14.90 -8.29 -16.70
C PHE A 76 -13.64 -9.08 -17.04
N ARG A 77 -12.63 -8.34 -17.47
CA ARG A 77 -11.26 -8.80 -17.59
C ARG A 77 -10.52 -8.54 -16.28
N VAL A 78 -9.48 -9.32 -16.02
CA VAL A 78 -8.76 -9.22 -14.75
C VAL A 78 -7.28 -8.99 -15.01
N ALA A 79 -6.77 -7.86 -14.52
CA ALA A 79 -5.37 -7.59 -14.32
C ALA A 79 -5.10 -7.51 -12.81
N SER A 80 -3.84 -7.60 -12.40
CA SER A 80 -3.52 -7.49 -10.98
C SER A 80 -2.07 -7.08 -10.74
N TRP A 81 -1.81 -6.49 -9.58
CA TRP A 81 -0.51 -6.41 -8.95
C TRP A 81 -0.61 -6.93 -7.51
N CYS A 82 0.50 -6.91 -6.78
CA CYS A 82 0.47 -7.16 -5.34
C CYS A 82 0.92 -5.90 -4.59
N GLU A 83 0.01 -5.19 -3.91
CA GLU A 83 0.35 -3.98 -3.11
C GLU A 83 1.37 -4.26 -1.98
N GLU A 84 1.53 -5.55 -1.63
CA GLU A 84 2.47 -6.09 -0.63
C GLU A 84 3.54 -6.98 -1.28
N GLY A 85 3.80 -6.79 -2.58
CA GLY A 85 4.67 -7.65 -3.39
C GLY A 85 6.14 -7.23 -3.45
N LEU A 86 6.51 -6.14 -2.77
CA LEU A 86 7.87 -5.59 -2.82
C LEU A 86 8.74 -6.05 -1.65
N VAL A 87 8.24 -5.86 -0.43
CA VAL A 87 8.96 -6.18 0.80
C VAL A 87 8.38 -7.46 1.36
N TYR A 88 9.12 -8.53 1.17
CA TYR A 88 8.87 -9.80 1.82
C TYR A 88 10.20 -10.34 2.33
N ARG A 89 10.05 -11.25 3.28
CA ARG A 89 11.11 -11.80 4.10
C ARG A 89 11.90 -12.87 3.36
N ASP A 90 11.17 -13.83 2.81
CA ASP A 90 11.70 -14.87 1.94
C ASP A 90 10.70 -15.16 0.83
N ARG A 91 11.24 -15.62 -0.29
CA ARG A 91 10.48 -15.97 -1.49
C ARG A 91 9.37 -16.97 -1.19
N ASP A 92 9.69 -18.06 -0.50
CA ASP A 92 8.77 -19.19 -0.37
C ASP A 92 7.54 -18.80 0.45
N THR A 93 7.72 -17.96 1.47
CA THR A 93 6.64 -17.36 2.26
C THR A 93 5.81 -16.40 1.43
N TYR A 94 6.43 -15.50 0.66
CA TYR A 94 5.69 -14.61 -0.26
C TYR A 94 4.81 -15.42 -1.22
N LEU A 95 5.40 -16.41 -1.87
CA LEU A 95 4.72 -17.27 -2.82
C LEU A 95 3.59 -18.05 -2.15
N HIS A 96 3.81 -18.63 -0.96
CA HIS A 96 2.79 -19.36 -0.21
C HIS A 96 1.61 -18.46 0.20
N GLU A 97 1.89 -17.28 0.75
CA GLU A 97 0.85 -16.42 1.33
C GLU A 97 0.12 -15.54 0.32
N ARG A 98 0.80 -15.09 -0.75
CA ARG A 98 0.32 -14.02 -1.63
C ARG A 98 0.07 -14.43 -3.07
N VAL A 99 0.58 -15.59 -3.49
CA VAL A 99 0.44 -16.07 -4.86
C VAL A 99 -0.33 -17.39 -4.86
N TYR A 100 -1.56 -17.37 -5.38
CA TYR A 100 -2.37 -18.58 -5.52
C TYR A 100 -2.69 -18.83 -6.98
N ASN A 101 -2.30 -20.01 -7.50
CA ASN A 101 -2.37 -20.29 -8.94
C ASN A 101 -3.82 -20.20 -9.47
N GLU A 102 -4.85 -20.61 -8.73
CA GLU A 102 -6.25 -20.43 -9.18
C GLU A 102 -6.68 -18.96 -9.23
N SER A 103 -6.11 -18.09 -8.40
CA SER A 103 -6.35 -16.64 -8.48
C SER A 103 -5.53 -15.99 -9.58
N LEU A 104 -4.32 -16.48 -9.83
CA LEU A 104 -3.46 -16.01 -10.91
C LEU A 104 -3.94 -16.52 -12.28
N ALA A 105 -4.62 -17.66 -12.37
CA ALA A 105 -5.11 -18.25 -13.62
C ALA A 105 -5.98 -17.30 -14.46
N PRO A 106 -7.06 -16.67 -13.93
CA PRO A 106 -7.88 -15.68 -14.68
C PRO A 106 -7.15 -14.34 -14.92
N VAL A 107 -5.98 -14.19 -14.30
CA VAL A 107 -4.89 -13.27 -14.62
C VAL A 107 -4.65 -12.97 -16.11
N GLU A 108 -4.93 -11.81 -16.70
CA GLU A 108 -4.50 -11.53 -18.10
C GLU A 108 -3.19 -10.75 -18.18
N ARG A 109 -2.94 -9.88 -17.20
CA ARG A 109 -1.67 -9.19 -16.95
C ARG A 109 -1.42 -9.08 -15.46
N PHE A 110 -0.25 -9.53 -15.02
CA PHE A 110 0.24 -9.30 -13.66
C PHE A 110 1.39 -8.29 -13.70
N PHE A 111 1.27 -7.19 -12.97
CA PHE A 111 2.25 -6.13 -12.92
C PHE A 111 3.20 -6.35 -11.73
N ALA A 112 4.43 -6.74 -12.04
CA ALA A 112 5.49 -6.96 -11.06
C ALA A 112 6.24 -5.65 -10.76
N TRP A 113 6.62 -5.51 -9.49
CA TRP A 113 7.42 -4.40 -8.95
C TRP A 113 8.80 -4.30 -9.59
N GLY A 114 9.41 -5.44 -9.89
CA GLY A 114 10.77 -5.55 -10.42
C GLY A 114 11.08 -6.99 -10.85
N GLU A 115 12.31 -7.22 -11.27
CA GLU A 115 12.74 -8.53 -11.78
C GLU A 115 12.77 -9.60 -10.68
N VAL A 116 13.07 -9.23 -9.43
CA VAL A 116 13.08 -10.19 -8.31
C VAL A 116 11.70 -10.81 -8.11
N GLN A 117 10.65 -9.99 -7.97
CA GLN A 117 9.29 -10.48 -7.79
C GLN A 117 8.81 -11.30 -9.00
N ARG A 118 9.12 -10.85 -10.23
CA ARG A 118 8.80 -11.61 -11.45
C ARG A 118 9.45 -12.99 -11.42
N GLY A 119 10.76 -13.06 -11.15
CA GLY A 119 11.51 -14.31 -11.08
C GLY A 119 10.91 -15.27 -10.05
N ASP A 120 10.62 -14.77 -8.86
CA ASP A 120 9.99 -15.56 -7.79
C ASP A 120 8.63 -16.10 -8.20
N MET A 121 7.77 -15.28 -8.80
CA MET A 121 6.46 -15.72 -9.28
C MET A 121 6.55 -16.76 -10.40
N MET A 122 7.52 -16.63 -11.30
CA MET A 122 7.76 -17.60 -12.38
C MET A 122 8.20 -18.97 -11.87
N LEU A 123 8.84 -19.06 -10.71
CA LEU A 123 9.17 -20.34 -10.08
C LEU A 123 7.92 -21.10 -9.61
N LYS A 124 6.90 -20.39 -9.11
CA LYS A 124 5.65 -21.00 -8.64
C LYS A 124 4.60 -21.21 -9.73
N ALA A 125 4.55 -20.33 -10.71
CA ALA A 125 3.58 -20.35 -11.79
C ALA A 125 4.28 -20.11 -13.15
N PRO A 126 5.12 -21.06 -13.60
CA PRO A 126 5.82 -20.94 -14.88
C PRO A 126 4.86 -20.74 -16.06
N GLU A 127 3.66 -21.32 -16.00
CA GLU A 127 2.60 -21.15 -17.00
C GLU A 127 2.08 -19.70 -17.08
N ALA A 128 2.29 -18.90 -16.03
CA ALA A 128 1.92 -17.50 -15.99
C ALA A 128 3.05 -16.56 -16.45
N ALA A 129 4.24 -17.07 -16.80
CA ALA A 129 5.39 -16.24 -17.15
C ALA A 129 5.07 -15.22 -18.27
N ALA A 130 4.33 -15.66 -19.29
CA ALA A 130 3.98 -14.82 -20.44
C ALA A 130 3.05 -13.65 -20.11
N LYS A 131 2.44 -13.60 -18.93
CA LYS A 131 1.56 -12.51 -18.48
C LYS A 131 2.11 -11.70 -17.31
N ILE A 132 3.22 -12.11 -16.71
CA ILE A 132 3.91 -11.35 -15.65
C ILE A 132 4.80 -10.31 -16.33
N ARG A 133 4.56 -9.03 -16.04
CA ARG A 133 5.19 -7.87 -16.68
C ARG A 133 5.86 -6.99 -15.67
N VAL A 134 7.13 -6.70 -15.87
CA VAL A 134 7.89 -5.80 -15.00
C VAL A 134 7.57 -4.37 -15.40
N THR A 135 6.66 -3.76 -14.63
CA THR A 135 6.20 -2.38 -14.89
C THR A 135 6.63 -1.43 -13.79
N GLY A 136 7.00 -1.93 -12.61
CA GLY A 136 7.11 -1.10 -11.41
C GLY A 136 5.78 -1.00 -10.70
N HIS A 137 5.60 0.05 -9.88
CA HIS A 137 4.33 0.31 -9.23
C HIS A 137 4.05 1.81 -9.16
N PRO A 138 2.83 2.29 -9.48
CA PRO A 138 2.49 3.73 -9.46
C PRO A 138 2.73 4.42 -8.12
N ARG A 139 2.76 3.67 -7.02
CA ARG A 139 3.14 4.20 -5.69
C ARG A 139 4.54 4.80 -5.70
N PHE A 140 5.47 4.20 -6.43
CA PHE A 140 6.87 4.65 -6.46
C PHE A 140 7.14 5.69 -7.55
N ASP A 141 6.22 5.87 -8.51
CA ASP A 141 6.24 7.04 -9.38
C ASP A 141 6.12 8.33 -8.56
N LEU A 142 5.27 8.32 -7.53
CA LEU A 142 5.03 9.47 -6.64
C LEU A 142 6.23 9.84 -5.74
N LEU A 143 7.28 9.02 -5.70
CA LEU A 143 8.50 9.30 -4.94
C LEU A 143 9.57 9.99 -5.80
N ARG A 144 9.40 9.97 -7.12
CA ARG A 144 10.38 10.48 -8.06
C ARG A 144 10.46 12.01 -8.04
N PRO A 145 11.61 12.61 -8.39
CA PRO A 145 11.77 14.06 -8.39
C PRO A 145 10.73 14.83 -9.21
N ASP A 146 10.24 14.24 -10.31
CA ASP A 146 9.24 14.80 -11.22
C ASP A 146 7.80 14.76 -10.69
N LEU A 147 7.53 14.04 -9.60
CA LEU A 147 6.18 13.88 -9.04
C LEU A 147 6.08 14.12 -7.53
N ARG A 148 7.16 13.96 -6.76
CA ARG A 148 7.11 14.04 -5.29
C ARG A 148 6.63 15.39 -4.75
N ALA A 149 6.71 16.44 -5.57
CA ALA A 149 6.18 17.77 -5.26
C ALA A 149 4.65 17.78 -5.02
N VAL A 150 3.91 16.72 -5.41
CA VAL A 150 2.48 16.58 -5.05
C VAL A 150 2.22 16.60 -3.54
N TYR A 151 3.26 16.36 -2.73
CA TYR A 151 3.20 16.33 -1.28
C TYR A 151 3.73 17.60 -0.61
N ASP A 152 4.27 18.58 -1.34
CA ASP A 152 4.98 19.72 -0.74
C ASP A 152 4.13 20.53 0.24
N ALA A 153 2.85 20.76 -0.10
CA ALA A 153 1.93 21.48 0.78
C ALA A 153 1.68 20.73 2.10
N GLU A 154 1.57 19.40 2.03
CA GLU A 154 1.35 18.54 3.20
C GLU A 154 2.63 18.40 4.04
N VAL A 155 3.79 18.28 3.39
CA VAL A 155 5.11 18.31 4.04
C VAL A 155 5.31 19.62 4.80
N ALA A 156 4.97 20.75 4.18
CA ALA A 156 5.07 22.06 4.82
C ALA A 156 4.12 22.19 6.03
N ASP A 157 2.89 21.67 5.94
CA ASP A 157 1.97 21.64 7.07
C ASP A 157 2.49 20.78 8.23
N ILE A 158 3.00 19.58 7.95
CA ILE A 158 3.59 18.69 8.96
C ILE A 158 4.77 19.40 9.66
N ARG A 159 5.69 19.99 8.89
CA ARG A 159 6.84 20.73 9.45
C ARG A 159 6.42 21.95 10.25
N ARG A 160 5.37 22.66 9.85
CA ARG A 160 4.82 23.78 10.62
C ARG A 160 4.25 23.30 11.96
N ARG A 161 3.61 22.13 12.00
CA ARG A 161 3.00 21.56 13.22
C ARG A 161 4.03 20.97 14.19
N TYR A 162 5.07 20.29 13.68
CA TYR A 162 5.99 19.51 14.51
C TYR A 162 7.44 20.02 14.51
N GLY A 163 7.75 21.05 13.73
CA GLY A 163 9.12 21.54 13.57
C GLY A 163 10.01 20.56 12.80
N ARG A 164 11.28 20.49 13.19
CA ARG A 164 12.22 19.47 12.71
C ARG A 164 11.96 18.17 13.46
N TYR A 165 12.00 17.04 12.77
CA TYR A 165 11.66 15.77 13.41
C TYR A 165 12.41 14.57 12.85
N ILE A 166 12.60 13.59 13.74
CA ILE A 166 13.03 12.23 13.43
C ILE A 166 11.77 11.37 13.39
N LEU A 167 11.59 10.62 12.30
CA LEU A 167 10.42 9.78 12.10
C LEU A 167 10.73 8.32 12.44
N VAL A 168 9.99 7.76 13.38
CA VAL A 168 10.04 6.34 13.77
C VAL A 168 8.85 5.63 13.12
N ALA A 169 9.08 4.99 11.97
CA ALA A 169 8.05 4.23 11.25
C ALA A 169 8.07 2.76 11.68
N THR A 170 6.96 2.29 12.25
CA THR A 170 6.90 0.95 12.85
C THR A 170 6.18 -0.05 11.95
N ASN A 171 6.42 -1.35 12.19
CA ASN A 171 5.75 -2.46 11.52
C ASN A 171 5.55 -3.65 12.47
N PHE A 172 5.00 -3.40 13.65
CA PHE A 172 4.91 -4.41 14.71
C PHE A 172 3.50 -5.02 14.84
N SER A 173 2.72 -4.97 13.77
CA SER A 173 1.33 -5.47 13.75
C SER A 173 1.19 -6.95 14.09
N ARG A 174 2.26 -7.76 14.07
CA ARG A 174 2.21 -9.17 14.50
C ARG A 174 2.12 -9.34 16.01
N PHE A 175 2.76 -8.43 16.75
CA PHE A 175 2.71 -8.37 18.21
C PHE A 175 1.59 -7.42 18.68
N ASN A 176 1.62 -6.18 18.19
CA ASN A 176 0.73 -5.10 18.60
C ASN A 176 -0.45 -4.91 17.64
N HIS A 177 -1.13 -5.98 17.21
CA HIS A 177 -2.27 -5.85 16.27
C HIS A 177 -3.47 -5.14 16.93
N PHE A 178 -4.17 -4.25 16.20
CA PHE A 178 -5.37 -3.54 16.70
C PHE A 178 -6.44 -4.48 17.29
N MET A 179 -6.70 -5.60 16.60
CA MET A 179 -7.68 -6.61 17.05
C MET A 179 -7.08 -7.71 17.96
N GLY A 180 -5.79 -7.59 18.32
CA GLY A 180 -5.06 -8.60 19.08
C GLY A 180 -4.54 -9.79 18.25
N TYR A 181 -3.73 -10.62 18.91
CA TYR A 181 -3.03 -11.74 18.30
C TYR A 181 -3.98 -12.87 17.87
N ASP A 182 -4.94 -13.26 18.72
CA ASP A 182 -5.87 -14.36 18.42
C ASP A 182 -6.74 -14.08 17.20
N PHE A 183 -7.19 -12.84 17.03
CA PHE A 183 -7.88 -12.41 15.82
C PHE A 183 -7.01 -12.63 14.58
N SER A 184 -5.74 -12.21 14.64
CA SER A 184 -4.79 -12.34 13.53
C SER A 184 -4.58 -13.81 13.15
N ILE A 185 -4.41 -14.70 14.13
CA ILE A 185 -4.27 -16.15 13.90
C ILE A 185 -5.54 -16.74 13.30
N ASN A 186 -6.73 -16.36 13.80
CA ASN A 186 -8.00 -16.84 13.26
C ASN A 186 -8.20 -16.42 11.79
N VAL A 187 -7.82 -15.19 11.42
CA VAL A 187 -7.86 -14.74 10.02
C VAL A 187 -6.90 -15.55 9.14
N LEU A 188 -5.67 -15.82 9.61
CA LEU A 188 -4.70 -16.62 8.86
C LEU A 188 -5.17 -18.08 8.66
N ARG A 189 -5.81 -18.68 9.67
CA ARG A 189 -6.44 -20.01 9.55
C ARG A 189 -7.56 -20.01 8.52
N GLN A 190 -8.46 -19.02 8.56
CA GLN A 190 -9.56 -18.90 7.58
C GLN A 190 -9.07 -18.73 6.14
N ARG A 191 -7.89 -18.13 5.95
CA ARG A 191 -7.26 -17.99 4.62
C ARG A 191 -6.49 -19.23 4.18
N GLY A 192 -6.37 -20.25 5.04
CA GLY A 192 -5.54 -21.43 4.81
C GLY A 192 -4.03 -21.12 4.85
N THR A 193 -3.63 -19.98 5.42
CA THR A 193 -2.21 -19.64 5.62
C THR A 193 -1.61 -20.43 6.78
N ILE A 194 -2.41 -20.71 7.81
CA ILE A 194 -2.06 -21.61 8.91
C ILE A 194 -2.99 -22.82 8.82
N ALA A 195 -2.43 -23.97 8.50
CA ALA A 195 -3.10 -25.26 8.36
C ALA A 195 -2.50 -26.37 9.25
N SER A 196 -1.31 -26.14 9.83
CA SER A 196 -0.64 -27.09 10.73
C SER A 196 -0.16 -26.44 12.03
N ASP A 197 0.14 -27.28 13.04
CA ASP A 197 0.71 -26.84 14.31
C ASP A 197 2.14 -26.29 14.14
N GLU A 198 2.90 -26.83 13.17
CA GLU A 198 4.22 -26.30 12.81
C GLU A 198 4.12 -24.86 12.29
N GLN A 199 3.17 -24.58 11.39
CA GLN A 199 2.92 -23.22 10.91
C GLN A 199 2.47 -22.32 12.06
N LEU A 200 1.62 -22.80 12.96
CA LEU A 200 1.22 -22.03 14.13
C LEU A 200 2.41 -21.70 15.06
N ALA A 201 3.28 -22.67 15.31
CA ALA A 201 4.51 -22.49 16.10
C ALA A 201 5.43 -21.45 15.45
N PHE A 202 5.55 -21.48 14.12
CA PHE A 202 6.28 -20.48 13.36
C PHE A 202 5.72 -19.06 13.57
N PHE A 203 4.40 -18.88 13.46
CA PHE A 203 3.78 -17.56 13.71
C PHE A 203 3.92 -17.08 15.16
N ARG A 204 3.96 -18.00 16.14
CA ARG A 204 4.26 -17.66 17.54
C ARG A 204 5.69 -17.16 17.70
N ARG A 205 6.68 -17.89 17.17
CA ARG A 205 8.09 -17.43 17.14
C ARG A 205 8.22 -16.06 16.48
N TRP A 206 7.50 -15.83 15.38
CA TRP A 206 7.53 -14.54 14.70
C TRP A 206 6.94 -13.42 15.56
N ARG A 207 5.81 -13.65 16.23
CA ARG A 207 5.27 -12.69 17.20
C ARG A 207 6.30 -12.35 18.27
N ASP A 208 6.97 -13.35 18.85
CA ASP A 208 7.94 -13.15 19.94
C ASP A 208 9.16 -12.35 19.46
N TYR A 209 9.65 -12.62 18.26
CA TYR A 209 10.69 -11.81 17.63
C TYR A 209 10.26 -10.35 17.43
N ILE A 210 9.05 -10.12 16.95
CA ILE A 210 8.48 -8.77 16.77
C ILE A 210 8.26 -8.07 18.11
N GLU A 211 7.93 -8.79 19.18
CA GLU A 211 7.85 -8.24 20.55
C GLU A 211 9.21 -7.70 21.01
N VAL A 212 10.29 -8.46 20.83
CA VAL A 212 11.65 -8.00 21.21
C VAL A 212 12.00 -6.72 20.46
N LEU A 213 11.73 -6.66 19.15
CA LEU A 213 11.95 -5.44 18.36
C LEU A 213 11.10 -4.27 18.86
N TYR A 214 9.79 -4.48 19.08
CA TYR A 214 8.89 -3.46 19.62
C TYR A 214 9.42 -2.88 20.94
N ARG A 215 9.82 -3.75 21.88
CA ARG A 215 10.36 -3.33 23.18
C ARG A 215 11.69 -2.59 23.04
N GLY A 216 12.54 -3.00 22.11
CA GLY A 216 13.78 -2.28 21.79
C GLY A 216 13.50 -0.85 21.30
N PHE A 217 12.52 -0.66 20.41
CA PHE A 217 12.12 0.67 19.95
C PHE A 217 11.57 1.51 21.10
N VAL A 218 10.68 0.98 21.94
CA VAL A 218 10.17 1.69 23.12
C VAL A 218 11.31 2.13 24.05
N ALA A 219 12.29 1.24 24.29
CA ALA A 219 13.45 1.55 25.13
C ALA A 219 14.39 2.60 24.51
N ALA A 220 14.45 2.71 23.19
CA ALA A 220 15.27 3.70 22.49
C ALA A 220 14.68 5.12 22.51
N LEU A 221 13.35 5.28 22.62
CA LEU A 221 12.68 6.59 22.53
C LEU A 221 13.20 7.63 23.55
N PRO A 222 13.35 7.31 24.85
CA PRO A 222 13.87 8.29 25.83
C PRO A 222 15.32 8.71 25.54
N ALA A 223 16.14 7.76 25.07
CA ALA A 223 17.53 8.04 24.74
C ALA A 223 17.67 8.91 23.49
N LEU A 224 16.87 8.64 22.46
CA LEU A 224 16.77 9.49 21.26
C LEU A 224 16.31 10.90 21.62
N ARG A 225 15.24 11.01 22.42
CA ARG A 225 14.73 12.32 22.85
C ARG A 225 15.78 13.10 23.65
N LYS A 226 16.54 12.44 24.51
CA LYS A 226 17.63 13.07 25.27
C LYS A 226 18.78 13.53 24.37
N ALA A 227 19.12 12.74 23.36
CA ALA A 227 20.23 13.04 22.45
C ALA A 227 19.90 14.15 21.44
N PHE A 228 18.63 14.29 21.04
CA PHE A 228 18.20 15.23 20.01
C PHE A 228 17.10 16.18 20.52
N PRO A 229 17.43 17.12 21.43
CA PRO A 229 16.42 17.95 22.05
C PRO A 229 15.76 19.00 21.15
N ASP A 230 16.40 19.31 20.02
CA ASP A 230 15.91 20.26 19.02
C ASP A 230 15.06 19.60 17.91
N HIS A 231 14.79 18.30 18.05
CA HIS A 231 13.99 17.51 17.11
C HIS A 231 12.84 16.83 17.83
N ALA A 232 11.63 16.99 17.30
CA ALA A 232 10.52 16.15 17.72
C ALA A 232 10.78 14.69 17.32
N ILE A 233 10.36 13.74 18.16
CA ILE A 233 10.38 12.32 17.82
C ILE A 233 8.96 11.92 17.46
N ILE A 234 8.71 11.65 16.18
CA ILE A 234 7.39 11.26 15.70
C ILE A 234 7.36 9.74 15.55
N VAL A 235 6.56 9.07 16.38
CA VAL A 235 6.25 7.65 16.20
C VAL A 235 5.05 7.54 15.26
N ARG A 236 5.23 6.85 14.14
CA ARG A 236 4.17 6.57 13.16
C ARG A 236 3.87 5.07 13.13
N PRO A 237 2.83 4.63 13.87
CA PRO A 237 2.45 3.23 13.89
C PRO A 237 1.95 2.72 12.54
N HIS A 238 2.19 1.45 12.22
CA HIS A 238 1.57 0.84 11.05
C HIS A 238 0.02 0.87 11.17
N PRO A 239 -0.76 1.02 10.07
CA PRO A 239 -2.22 1.10 10.14
C PRO A 239 -2.92 -0.11 10.76
N SER A 240 -2.25 -1.26 10.86
CA SER A 240 -2.79 -2.46 11.53
C SER A 240 -2.36 -2.60 12.99
N GLU A 241 -1.49 -1.72 13.49
CA GLU A 241 -1.11 -1.70 14.90
C GLU A 241 -2.19 -1.09 15.78
N ASN A 242 -2.16 -1.41 17.08
CA ASN A 242 -2.92 -0.72 18.10
C ASN A 242 -2.22 0.61 18.42
N HIS A 243 -2.81 1.72 17.96
CA HIS A 243 -2.26 3.06 18.13
C HIS A 243 -2.37 3.53 19.59
N ASP A 244 -3.42 3.12 20.31
CA ASP A 244 -3.58 3.44 21.73
C ASP A 244 -2.45 2.86 22.58
N GLN A 245 -1.94 1.70 22.20
CA GLN A 245 -0.77 1.13 22.87
C GLN A 245 0.45 2.04 22.73
N TRP A 246 0.73 2.54 21.54
CA TRP A 246 1.81 3.50 21.31
C TRP A 246 1.61 4.81 22.09
N CYS A 247 0.37 5.33 22.14
CA CYS A 247 0.06 6.51 22.94
C CYS A 247 0.38 6.29 24.44
N LYS A 248 0.17 5.08 24.96
CA LYS A 248 0.54 4.74 26.35
C LYS A 248 2.05 4.67 26.55
N GLU A 249 2.80 4.08 25.61
CA GLU A 249 4.27 3.99 25.72
C GLU A 249 4.92 5.38 25.76
N VAL A 250 4.37 6.36 25.02
CA VAL A 250 4.96 7.70 24.92
C VAL A 250 4.42 8.70 25.93
N ALA A 251 3.37 8.37 26.70
CA ALA A 251 2.64 9.32 27.55
C ALA A 251 3.51 10.08 28.57
N GLY A 252 4.65 9.50 28.99
CA GLY A 252 5.60 10.12 29.91
C GLY A 252 6.80 10.83 29.26
N LEU A 253 6.85 10.89 27.93
CA LEU A 253 7.98 11.45 27.18
C LEU A 253 7.58 12.77 26.52
N SER A 254 8.22 13.88 26.94
CA SER A 254 8.01 15.18 26.31
C SER A 254 8.50 15.18 24.86
N ASP A 255 7.73 15.79 23.96
CA ASP A 255 8.01 15.92 22.52
C ASP A 255 8.25 14.60 21.76
N VAL A 256 7.76 13.49 22.32
CA VAL A 256 7.57 12.23 21.58
C VAL A 256 6.09 12.10 21.26
N THR A 257 5.73 12.17 19.99
CA THR A 257 4.32 12.22 19.56
C THR A 257 3.99 11.03 18.68
N VAL A 258 2.82 10.43 18.90
CA VAL A 258 2.23 9.45 17.97
C VAL A 258 1.41 10.20 16.92
N ALA A 259 1.78 10.09 15.65
CA ALA A 259 1.06 10.71 14.54
C ALA A 259 1.02 9.79 13.32
N PHE A 260 -0.15 9.68 12.68
CA PHE A 260 -0.42 8.68 11.64
C PHE A 260 -1.45 9.12 10.60
N GLU A 261 -1.75 10.42 10.53
CA GLU A 261 -2.68 10.96 9.56
C GLU A 261 -2.17 10.70 8.13
N SER A 262 -3.12 10.63 7.18
CA SER A 262 -2.88 10.59 5.74
C SER A 262 -1.89 9.51 5.26
N SER A 263 -1.20 9.75 4.13
CA SER A 263 -0.20 8.83 3.58
C SER A 263 1.11 8.91 4.38
N ALA A 264 1.92 7.85 4.41
CA ALA A 264 3.23 7.89 5.06
C ALA A 264 4.26 8.73 4.29
N ILE A 265 4.10 8.85 2.97
CA ILE A 265 5.02 9.55 2.07
C ILE A 265 5.33 11.01 2.49
N PRO A 266 4.35 11.89 2.78
CA PRO A 266 4.63 13.26 3.22
C PRO A 266 5.38 13.31 4.56
N TRP A 267 5.11 12.38 5.48
CA TRP A 267 5.85 12.30 6.74
C TRP A 267 7.30 11.91 6.52
N ILE A 268 7.56 10.97 5.60
CA ILE A 268 8.91 10.55 5.22
C ILE A 268 9.62 11.70 4.51
N ALA A 269 8.99 12.32 3.51
CA ALA A 269 9.59 13.42 2.76
C ALA A 269 9.93 14.64 3.64
N GLY A 270 9.14 14.87 4.70
CA GLY A 270 9.36 15.97 5.64
C GLY A 270 10.37 15.70 6.75
N CYS A 271 10.74 14.45 7.04
CA CYS A 271 11.61 14.12 8.16
C CYS A 271 13.08 14.44 7.87
N ASP A 272 13.87 14.65 8.93
CA ASP A 272 15.32 14.79 8.82
C ASP A 272 16.01 13.41 8.76
N VAL A 273 15.47 12.41 9.49
CA VAL A 273 15.95 11.02 9.49
C VAL A 273 14.77 10.06 9.67
N LEU A 274 14.75 8.96 8.91
CA LEU A 274 13.80 7.86 9.12
C LEU A 274 14.46 6.70 9.89
N LEU A 275 13.80 6.28 10.97
CA LEU A 275 14.10 5.07 11.71
C LEU A 275 13.03 4.00 11.43
N HIS A 276 13.45 2.77 11.14
CA HIS A 276 12.52 1.66 10.92
C HIS A 276 13.13 0.29 11.26
N ASN A 277 12.31 -0.77 11.18
CA ASN A 277 12.77 -2.15 11.10
C ASN A 277 11.93 -2.90 10.04
N SER A 278 12.58 -3.56 9.07
CA SER A 278 11.91 -4.38 8.03
C SER A 278 10.61 -3.78 7.43
N CYS A 279 10.59 -2.47 7.14
CA CYS A 279 9.38 -1.77 6.70
C CYS A 279 9.55 -1.22 5.29
N THR A 280 8.46 -1.21 4.51
CA THR A 280 8.47 -0.60 3.17
C THR A 280 8.78 0.89 3.21
N THR A 281 8.47 1.57 4.31
CA THR A 281 8.81 2.98 4.51
C THR A 281 10.31 3.24 4.42
N GLY A 282 11.16 2.27 4.78
CA GLY A 282 12.62 2.37 4.59
C GLY A 282 13.01 2.45 3.11
N VAL A 283 12.35 1.67 2.25
CA VAL A 283 12.53 1.74 0.80
C VAL A 283 12.00 3.06 0.25
N GLU A 284 10.84 3.50 0.72
CA GLU A 284 10.23 4.78 0.32
C GLU A 284 11.12 5.98 0.71
N ALA A 285 11.74 5.94 1.89
CA ALA A 285 12.66 6.98 2.36
C ALA A 285 13.96 7.03 1.55
N TYR A 286 14.53 5.86 1.22
CA TYR A 286 15.68 5.78 0.32
C TYR A 286 15.37 6.44 -1.03
N LEU A 287 14.20 6.14 -1.62
CA LEU A 287 13.77 6.73 -2.90
C LEU A 287 13.40 8.22 -2.82
N LEU A 288 13.17 8.75 -1.62
CA LEU A 288 12.91 10.18 -1.34
C LEU A 288 14.18 10.95 -0.93
N ASP A 289 15.36 10.34 -1.07
CA ASP A 289 16.64 10.90 -0.67
C ASP A 289 16.66 11.32 0.82
N ARG A 290 16.00 10.53 1.69
CA ARG A 290 16.05 10.74 3.14
C ARG A 290 17.10 9.83 3.77
N PRO A 291 17.85 10.27 4.78
CA PRO A 291 18.68 9.38 5.57
C PRO A 291 17.84 8.29 6.25
N VAL A 292 18.24 7.02 6.09
CA VAL A 292 17.50 5.86 6.61
C VAL A 292 18.39 5.01 7.50
N VAL A 293 17.93 4.77 8.72
CA VAL A 293 18.56 3.88 9.68
C VAL A 293 17.60 2.75 10.06
N ALA A 294 18.03 1.52 9.81
CA ALA A 294 17.36 0.32 10.28
C ALA A 294 17.85 -0.01 11.69
N TYR A 295 17.00 0.19 12.70
CA TYR A 295 17.32 -0.21 14.07
C TYR A 295 16.99 -1.69 14.29
N ARG A 296 18.00 -2.46 14.67
CA ARG A 296 18.01 -3.93 14.72
C ARG A 296 18.60 -4.43 16.04
N PRO A 297 17.94 -4.18 17.18
CA PRO A 297 18.40 -4.66 18.50
C PRO A 297 18.44 -6.19 18.60
N THR A 298 17.78 -6.87 17.66
CA THR A 298 17.89 -8.31 17.43
C THR A 298 17.72 -8.58 15.94
N THR A 299 18.30 -9.67 15.46
CA THR A 299 18.25 -10.08 14.05
C THR A 299 17.85 -11.54 13.94
N ASP A 300 17.11 -11.87 12.90
CA ASP A 300 16.76 -13.25 12.60
C ASP A 300 16.69 -13.41 11.08
N ALA A 301 17.59 -14.23 10.52
CA ALA A 301 17.74 -14.38 9.08
C ALA A 301 16.47 -14.91 8.39
N ALA A 302 15.62 -15.64 9.12
CA ALA A 302 14.35 -16.14 8.61
C ALA A 302 13.19 -15.16 8.85
N LEU A 303 13.35 -14.15 9.72
CA LEU A 303 12.30 -13.19 10.09
C LEU A 303 12.48 -11.78 9.52
N ASP A 304 13.72 -11.40 9.23
CA ASP A 304 14.10 -10.11 8.66
C ASP A 304 13.77 -9.99 7.17
N SER A 305 13.37 -8.79 6.73
CA SER A 305 13.18 -8.50 5.31
C SER A 305 14.44 -7.91 4.69
N HIS A 306 14.95 -8.53 3.63
CA HIS A 306 16.22 -8.16 3.01
C HIS A 306 16.22 -6.74 2.42
N LEU A 307 15.28 -6.42 1.53
CA LEU A 307 15.31 -5.17 0.76
C LEU A 307 15.36 -3.90 1.64
N PRO A 308 14.49 -3.68 2.65
CA PRO A 308 14.58 -2.48 3.48
C PRO A 308 15.94 -2.33 4.20
N HIS A 309 16.56 -3.44 4.60
CA HIS A 309 17.87 -3.41 5.26
C HIS A 309 18.99 -3.15 4.28
N ALA A 310 18.93 -3.68 3.06
CA ALA A 310 19.93 -3.44 2.03
C ALA A 310 20.01 -1.96 1.59
N LEU A 311 18.94 -1.19 1.83
CA LEU A 311 18.85 0.23 1.50
C LEU A 311 19.10 1.17 2.69
N SER A 312 19.41 0.65 3.87
CA SER A 312 19.49 1.42 5.11
C SER A 312 20.77 1.14 5.88
N GLN A 313 21.29 2.14 6.59
CA GLN A 313 22.37 1.92 7.55
C GLN A 313 21.84 1.15 8.76
N ALA A 314 22.59 0.19 9.30
CA ALA A 314 22.10 -0.68 10.36
C ALA A 314 22.69 -0.32 11.73
N ALA A 315 21.83 -0.07 12.71
CA ALA A 315 22.23 0.13 14.10
C ALA A 315 21.75 -1.05 14.95
N ALA A 316 22.65 -1.70 15.68
CA ALA A 316 22.34 -2.81 16.57
C ALA A 316 22.08 -2.35 18.01
N THR A 317 22.68 -1.24 18.43
CA THR A 317 22.51 -0.68 19.79
C THR A 317 21.88 0.72 19.77
N VAL A 318 21.44 1.20 20.92
CA VAL A 318 20.90 2.56 21.05
C VAL A 318 22.01 3.60 20.83
N GLU A 319 23.23 3.30 21.25
CA GLU A 319 24.41 4.14 21.07
C GLU A 319 24.77 4.28 19.58
N GLU A 320 24.79 3.17 18.85
CA GLU A 320 24.98 3.16 17.39
C GLU A 320 23.85 3.91 16.68
N LEU A 321 22.60 3.72 17.13
CA LEU A 321 21.44 4.40 16.58
C LEU A 321 21.58 5.92 16.73
N ILE A 322 21.94 6.40 17.92
CA ILE A 322 22.17 7.82 18.18
C ILE A 322 23.35 8.34 17.32
N ALA A 323 24.46 7.61 17.24
CA ALA A 323 25.60 8.02 16.42
C ALA A 323 25.24 8.15 14.93
N MET A 324 24.45 7.21 14.40
CA MET A 324 23.97 7.25 13.01
C MET A 324 22.99 8.39 12.77
N VAL A 325 22.08 8.66 13.71
CA VAL A 325 21.17 9.80 13.61
C VAL A 325 21.95 11.11 13.64
N ALA A 326 22.93 11.28 14.53
CA ALA A 326 23.79 12.47 14.56
C ALA A 326 24.52 12.66 13.21
N THR A 327 25.14 11.60 12.69
CA THR A 327 25.80 11.61 11.38
C THR A 327 24.85 12.00 10.24
N ALA A 328 23.59 11.54 10.31
CA ALA A 328 22.56 11.88 9.34
C ALA A 328 22.12 13.35 9.44
N LEU A 329 21.96 13.88 10.65
CA LEU A 329 21.60 15.28 10.90
C LEU A 329 22.71 16.24 10.45
N ASP A 330 23.97 15.80 10.49
CA ASP A 330 25.12 16.53 9.93
C ASP A 330 25.25 16.39 8.40
N GLY A 331 24.35 15.65 7.75
CA GLY A 331 24.36 15.43 6.30
C GLY A 331 25.45 14.47 5.81
N MET A 332 26.06 13.70 6.70
CA MET A 332 27.18 12.81 6.39
C MET A 332 26.77 11.34 6.22
N LEU A 333 25.52 10.97 6.53
CA LEU A 333 25.05 9.59 6.41
C LEU A 333 24.70 9.26 4.95
N SER A 334 25.54 8.45 4.31
CA SER A 334 25.28 7.91 2.97
C SER A 334 24.57 6.55 3.04
N PRO A 335 23.73 6.18 2.06
CA PRO A 335 23.20 4.83 1.95
C PRO A 335 24.31 3.76 1.82
N PRO A 336 24.01 2.48 2.09
CA PRO A 336 24.95 1.39 1.82
C PRO A 336 25.43 1.38 0.36
N GLY A 337 26.70 1.04 0.11
CA GLY A 337 27.29 1.14 -1.24
C GLY A 337 26.58 0.32 -2.33
N ALA A 338 25.93 -0.79 -1.96
CA ALA A 338 25.16 -1.64 -2.88
C ALA A 338 23.68 -1.21 -3.03
N ALA A 339 23.22 -0.18 -2.32
CA ALA A 339 21.80 0.16 -2.23
C ALA A 339 21.16 0.45 -3.60
N ALA A 340 21.85 1.20 -4.47
CA ALA A 340 21.32 1.53 -5.80
C ALA A 340 21.13 0.29 -6.69
N ALA A 341 22.10 -0.62 -6.68
CA ALA A 341 22.03 -1.87 -7.44
C ALA A 341 20.89 -2.75 -6.90
N GLU A 342 20.71 -2.80 -5.59
CA GLU A 342 19.65 -3.58 -4.98
C GLU A 342 18.26 -2.97 -5.26
N ALA A 343 18.11 -1.66 -5.13
CA ALA A 343 16.87 -0.96 -5.48
C ALA A 343 16.47 -1.25 -6.94
N ALA A 344 17.41 -1.17 -7.88
CA ALA A 344 17.14 -1.40 -9.30
C ALA A 344 16.68 -2.83 -9.63
N ARG A 345 17.07 -3.84 -8.81
CA ARG A 345 16.62 -5.23 -8.98
C ARG A 345 15.16 -5.42 -8.53
N TYR A 346 14.76 -4.76 -7.44
CA TYR A 346 13.45 -4.92 -6.82
C TYR A 346 12.40 -3.94 -7.36
N VAL A 347 12.83 -2.78 -7.83
CA VAL A 347 11.97 -1.68 -8.26
C VAL A 347 12.31 -1.29 -9.69
N ALA A 348 11.39 -1.59 -10.60
CA ALA A 348 11.40 -1.05 -11.95
C ALA A 348 10.80 0.37 -11.98
N ALA A 349 11.10 1.10 -13.05
CA ALA A 349 10.59 2.46 -13.29
C ALA A 349 11.02 3.53 -12.26
N ILE A 350 12.12 3.29 -11.52
CA ILE A 350 12.78 4.33 -10.70
C ILE A 350 13.10 5.58 -11.56
N HIS A 351 13.50 5.34 -12.82
CA HIS A 351 13.79 6.36 -13.81
C HIS A 351 13.06 6.08 -15.14
N GLY A 352 13.02 7.07 -16.03
CA GLY A 352 12.40 6.96 -17.36
C GLY A 352 10.88 6.94 -17.29
N THR A 353 10.22 6.20 -18.19
CA THR A 353 8.76 6.07 -18.25
C THR A 353 8.17 5.60 -16.92
N TRP A 354 7.12 6.26 -16.45
CA TRP A 354 6.45 5.96 -15.18
C TRP A 354 5.86 4.55 -15.18
N ALA A 355 5.81 3.91 -14.01
CA ALA A 355 5.14 2.62 -13.84
C ALA A 355 3.65 2.72 -14.23
N ALA A 356 2.98 3.81 -13.89
CA ALA A 356 1.60 4.06 -14.27
C ALA A 356 1.38 4.08 -15.79
N GLU A 357 2.36 4.56 -16.56
CA GLU A 357 2.32 4.57 -18.02
C GLU A 357 2.57 3.17 -18.57
N ARG A 358 3.59 2.47 -18.08
CA ARG A 358 3.90 1.08 -18.47
C ARG A 358 2.71 0.13 -18.22
N VAL A 359 2.01 0.30 -17.09
CA VAL A 359 0.77 -0.44 -16.79
C VAL A 359 -0.29 -0.18 -17.86
N VAL A 360 -0.50 1.08 -18.26
CA VAL A 360 -1.53 1.43 -19.26
C VAL A 360 -1.15 0.97 -20.66
N ASP A 361 0.15 0.97 -20.99
CA ASP A 361 0.66 0.41 -22.24
C ASP A 361 0.30 -1.10 -22.34
N GLU A 362 0.60 -1.87 -21.30
CA GLU A 362 0.23 -3.30 -21.21
C GLU A 362 -1.29 -3.54 -21.26
N LEU A 363 -2.09 -2.66 -20.66
CA LEU A 363 -3.56 -2.77 -20.73
C LEU A 363 -4.10 -2.41 -22.11
N SER A 364 -3.43 -1.53 -22.84
CA SER A 364 -3.85 -1.14 -24.20
C SER A 364 -3.69 -2.30 -25.19
N GLU A 365 -2.73 -3.20 -24.95
CA GLU A 365 -2.58 -4.45 -25.70
C GLU A 365 -3.73 -5.43 -25.49
N LEU A 366 -4.51 -5.29 -24.41
CA LEU A 366 -5.51 -6.29 -24.10
C LEU A 366 -6.68 -6.30 -25.10
N ALA A 367 -6.92 -5.29 -25.94
CA ALA A 367 -8.14 -5.19 -26.77
C ALA A 367 -9.42 -5.16 -25.89
N ILE A 368 -9.44 -4.25 -24.93
CA ILE A 368 -10.59 -4.02 -24.05
C ILE A 368 -11.69 -3.30 -24.85
N ALA A 369 -12.85 -3.94 -24.99
CA ALA A 369 -13.96 -3.37 -25.75
C ALA A 369 -14.46 -2.05 -25.12
N PRO A 370 -14.65 -1.00 -25.93
CA PRO A 370 -15.31 0.22 -25.45
C PRO A 370 -16.73 -0.05 -24.97
N ALA A 371 -17.15 0.59 -23.88
CA ALA A 371 -18.50 0.47 -23.36
C ALA A 371 -19.10 1.84 -23.04
N GLU A 372 -20.39 2.03 -23.33
CA GLU A 372 -21.13 3.17 -22.78
C GLU A 372 -21.60 2.85 -21.37
N TYR A 373 -21.31 3.74 -20.42
CA TYR A 373 -21.92 3.66 -19.10
C TYR A 373 -23.34 4.27 -19.14
N ARG A 374 -24.37 3.42 -19.10
CA ARG A 374 -25.77 3.84 -18.99
C ARG A 374 -26.30 3.50 -17.59
N ALA A 375 -26.48 4.51 -16.76
CA ALA A 375 -27.15 4.40 -15.45
C ALA A 375 -28.68 4.22 -15.62
N GLY A 376 -29.11 3.21 -16.38
CA GLY A 376 -30.52 2.96 -16.68
C GLY A 376 -31.28 2.31 -15.53
N LEU A 377 -32.61 2.43 -15.53
CA LEU A 377 -33.54 1.82 -14.57
C LEU A 377 -33.30 0.30 -14.40
N ALA A 378 -32.95 -0.40 -15.48
CA ALA A 378 -32.62 -1.83 -15.46
C ALA A 378 -31.30 -2.14 -14.70
N ALA A 379 -30.31 -1.25 -14.74
CA ALA A 379 -29.09 -1.40 -13.94
C ALA A 379 -29.37 -1.17 -12.44
N ARG A 380 -30.26 -0.22 -12.11
CA ARG A 380 -30.75 0.02 -10.74
C ARG A 380 -31.56 -1.17 -10.21
N MET A 381 -32.43 -1.77 -11.04
CA MET A 381 -33.21 -2.97 -10.71
C MET A 381 -32.32 -4.21 -10.49
N ARG A 382 -31.30 -4.44 -11.34
CA ARG A 382 -30.29 -5.49 -11.13
C ARG A 382 -29.45 -5.25 -9.87
N GLY A 383 -29.20 -3.98 -9.54
CA GLY A 383 -28.54 -3.56 -8.29
C GLY A 383 -29.35 -3.90 -7.03
N LEU A 384 -30.67 -3.71 -7.07
CA LEU A 384 -31.59 -4.05 -5.98
C LEU A 384 -31.56 -5.55 -5.65
N VAL A 385 -31.62 -6.43 -6.66
CA VAL A 385 -31.55 -7.90 -6.45
C VAL A 385 -30.20 -8.33 -5.88
N GLY A 386 -29.09 -7.73 -6.33
CA GLY A 386 -27.75 -7.99 -5.80
C GLY A 386 -27.54 -7.46 -4.37
N GLN A 387 -28.16 -6.34 -4.03
CA GLN A 387 -28.12 -5.76 -2.69
C GLN A 387 -28.91 -6.60 -1.67
N VAL A 388 -30.09 -7.13 -2.03
CA VAL A 388 -30.91 -7.96 -1.12
C VAL A 388 -30.17 -9.22 -0.63
N ARG A 389 -29.40 -9.89 -1.50
CA ARG A 389 -28.57 -11.06 -1.12
C ARG A 389 -27.41 -10.73 -0.17
N HIS A 390 -26.92 -9.49 -0.17
CA HIS A 390 -25.73 -9.10 0.60
C HIS A 390 -26.06 -8.29 1.86
N VAL A 391 -27.18 -7.55 1.86
CA VAL A 391 -27.75 -6.88 3.05
C VAL A 391 -28.11 -7.91 4.13
N MET A 392 -28.45 -9.15 3.76
CA MET A 392 -28.65 -10.25 4.72
C MET A 392 -27.34 -10.77 5.36
N ALA A 393 -26.17 -10.53 4.75
CA ALA A 393 -24.86 -10.99 5.25
C ALA A 393 -24.12 -9.94 6.11
N GLY A 394 -24.41 -8.65 5.90
CA GLY A 394 -23.78 -7.53 6.62
C GLY A 394 -24.05 -7.51 8.14
N PRO A 395 -25.30 -7.64 8.59
CA PRO A 395 -25.65 -7.72 10.02
C PRO A 395 -25.07 -8.96 10.67
N VAL A 396 -25.13 -10.12 9.99
CA VAL A 396 -24.57 -11.39 10.50
C VAL A 396 -23.06 -11.29 10.68
N ARG A 397 -22.32 -10.67 9.75
CA ARG A 397 -20.86 -10.47 9.88
C ARG A 397 -20.50 -9.44 10.95
N ARG A 398 -21.30 -8.38 11.15
CA ARG A 398 -21.13 -7.40 12.24
C ARG A 398 -21.46 -7.99 13.62
N LEU A 399 -22.52 -8.79 13.71
CA LEU A 399 -22.90 -9.53 14.92
C LEU A 399 -21.83 -10.58 15.28
N ARG A 400 -21.22 -11.23 14.28
CA ARG A 400 -20.21 -12.27 14.48
C ARG A 400 -18.79 -11.74 14.74
N MET A 401 -18.48 -10.50 14.37
CA MET A 401 -17.12 -9.91 14.49
C MET A 401 -17.02 -8.68 15.42
N GLY A 402 -18.13 -8.23 16.01
CA GLY A 402 -18.16 -7.17 17.02
C GLY A 402 -17.95 -5.75 16.48
N ARG A 403 -18.14 -4.74 17.36
CA ARG A 403 -17.95 -3.32 17.05
C ARG A 403 -16.51 -2.97 16.61
N GLY A 404 -15.51 -3.60 17.23
CA GLY A 404 -14.09 -3.35 16.94
C GLY A 404 -13.68 -3.60 15.48
N PHE A 405 -14.36 -4.50 14.76
CA PHE A 405 -14.09 -4.72 13.34
C PHE A 405 -14.47 -3.53 12.46
N SER A 406 -15.53 -2.79 12.83
CA SER A 406 -15.95 -1.59 12.08
C SER A 406 -14.94 -0.46 12.24
N ASP A 407 -14.37 -0.30 13.44
CA ASP A 407 -13.39 0.74 13.73
C ASP A 407 -12.04 0.39 13.11
N TYR A 408 -11.64 -0.88 13.14
CA TYR A 408 -10.49 -1.37 12.39
C TYR A 408 -10.61 -1.13 10.87
N ALA A 409 -11.79 -1.40 10.29
CA ALA A 409 -12.02 -1.15 8.87
C ALA A 409 -11.93 0.35 8.55
N ARG A 410 -12.47 1.22 9.42
CA ARG A 410 -12.42 2.68 9.28
C ARG A 410 -10.99 3.22 9.41
N GLN A 411 -10.19 2.66 10.32
CA GLN A 411 -8.76 2.99 10.48
C GLN A 411 -7.97 2.68 9.19
N LYS A 412 -8.26 1.55 8.53
CA LYS A 412 -7.60 1.17 7.27
C LYS A 412 -8.08 1.98 6.07
N ASN A 413 -9.36 2.30 6.02
CA ASN A 413 -9.97 3.05 4.93
C ASN A 413 -11.17 3.86 5.44
N PRO A 414 -10.98 5.16 5.71
CA PRO A 414 -12.07 6.03 6.15
C PRO A 414 -13.06 6.38 5.03
N GLY A 415 -12.87 5.84 3.81
CA GLY A 415 -13.64 6.14 2.60
C GLY A 415 -12.89 7.07 1.65
N VAL A 416 -13.32 7.14 0.40
CA VAL A 416 -12.78 8.04 -0.63
C VAL A 416 -13.79 9.13 -0.94
N SER A 417 -13.36 10.39 -1.02
CA SER A 417 -14.22 11.53 -1.34
C SER A 417 -13.89 12.18 -2.68
N ALA A 418 -14.89 12.86 -3.24
CA ALA A 418 -14.75 13.69 -4.45
C ALA A 418 -13.72 14.81 -4.25
N THR A 419 -13.74 15.44 -3.08
CA THR A 419 -12.84 16.54 -2.71
C THR A 419 -11.39 16.08 -2.76
N GLU A 420 -11.06 14.96 -2.10
CA GLU A 420 -9.68 14.44 -2.07
C GLU A 420 -9.17 14.04 -3.46
N ILE A 421 -10.02 13.46 -4.32
CA ILE A 421 -9.62 13.15 -5.69
C ILE A 421 -9.36 14.44 -6.47
N THR A 422 -10.21 15.44 -6.31
CA THR A 422 -10.07 16.73 -7.01
C THR A 422 -8.82 17.47 -6.59
N GLU A 423 -8.55 17.53 -5.28
CA GLU A 423 -7.35 18.13 -4.70
C GLU A 423 -6.09 17.40 -5.17
N PHE A 424 -6.07 16.06 -5.11
CA PHE A 424 -4.89 15.32 -5.54
C PHE A 424 -4.66 15.39 -7.06
N LEU A 425 -5.72 15.43 -7.88
CA LEU A 425 -5.60 15.72 -9.32
C LEU A 425 -5.04 17.13 -9.56
N HIS A 426 -5.40 18.11 -8.73
CA HIS A 426 -4.81 19.45 -8.81
C HIS A 426 -3.30 19.40 -8.47
N HIS A 427 -2.90 18.70 -7.41
CA HIS A 427 -1.48 18.53 -7.07
C HIS A 427 -0.70 17.84 -8.18
N LEU A 428 -1.27 16.79 -8.80
CA LEU A 428 -0.66 16.12 -9.94
C LEU A 428 -0.46 17.07 -11.12
N ARG A 429 -1.45 17.93 -11.43
CA ARG A 429 -1.31 18.93 -12.50
C ARG A 429 -0.21 19.94 -12.20
N THR A 430 -0.17 20.45 -10.98
CA THR A 430 0.82 21.45 -10.56
C THR A 430 2.24 20.87 -10.58
N ALA A 431 2.43 19.66 -10.08
CA ALA A 431 3.76 19.03 -10.03
C ALA A 431 4.28 18.57 -11.40
N SER A 432 3.41 17.99 -12.24
CA SER A 432 3.84 17.36 -13.50
C SER A 432 3.61 18.21 -14.76
N GLY A 433 2.78 19.25 -14.68
CA GLY A 433 2.28 19.98 -15.86
C GLY A 433 1.33 19.18 -16.75
N ARG A 434 0.99 17.94 -16.39
CA ARG A 434 0.07 17.04 -17.13
C ARG A 434 -1.35 17.09 -16.56
N PHE A 435 -2.26 16.31 -17.13
CA PHE A 435 -3.61 16.08 -16.59
C PHE A 435 -4.54 17.30 -16.56
N GLY A 436 -4.22 18.39 -17.26
CA GLY A 436 -5.06 19.60 -17.31
C GLY A 436 -6.47 19.35 -17.84
N ALA A 437 -6.62 18.37 -18.75
CA ALA A 437 -7.91 17.94 -19.29
C ALA A 437 -8.55 16.76 -18.51
N VAL A 438 -7.87 16.15 -17.54
CA VAL A 438 -8.46 15.04 -16.76
C VAL A 438 -9.48 15.60 -15.77
N THR A 439 -10.67 15.00 -15.70
CA THR A 439 -11.77 15.43 -14.84
C THR A 439 -12.30 14.27 -14.01
N MET A 440 -12.96 14.58 -12.90
CA MET A 440 -13.63 13.61 -12.04
C MET A 440 -15.11 13.94 -11.90
N ALA A 441 -15.95 12.90 -11.89
CA ALA A 441 -17.38 13.00 -11.58
C ALA A 441 -17.83 11.84 -10.67
N PRO A 442 -18.72 12.07 -9.70
CA PRO A 442 -19.29 11.00 -8.90
C PRO A 442 -20.18 10.07 -9.76
N LEU A 443 -20.19 8.78 -9.43
CA LEU A 443 -21.12 7.81 -10.02
C LEU A 443 -22.35 7.63 -9.13
N PRO A 444 -23.50 7.14 -9.66
CA PRO A 444 -24.67 6.78 -8.86
C PRO A 444 -24.45 5.46 -8.07
N VAL A 445 -23.22 5.24 -7.61
CA VAL A 445 -22.77 4.14 -6.79
C VAL A 445 -21.98 4.77 -5.65
N ARG A 446 -22.36 4.46 -4.40
CA ARG A 446 -21.72 5.02 -3.21
C ARG A 446 -20.21 4.80 -3.25
N GLU A 447 -19.46 5.86 -2.91
CA GLU A 447 -17.99 5.85 -2.79
C GLU A 447 -17.26 5.41 -4.09
N CYS A 448 -17.87 5.65 -5.25
CA CYS A 448 -17.28 5.39 -6.56
C CYS A 448 -17.29 6.66 -7.43
N PHE A 449 -16.17 6.91 -8.09
CA PHE A 449 -15.94 8.11 -8.89
C PHE A 449 -15.40 7.71 -10.27
N ARG A 450 -15.85 8.44 -11.30
CA ARG A 450 -15.31 8.34 -12.65
C ARG A 450 -14.21 9.38 -12.82
N ILE A 451 -13.04 8.96 -13.29
CA ILE A 451 -11.97 9.82 -13.77
C ILE A 451 -11.84 9.61 -15.28
N SER A 452 -11.81 10.70 -16.05
CA SER A 452 -11.77 10.64 -17.52
C SER A 452 -11.26 11.93 -18.15
N LEU A 453 -10.76 11.85 -19.39
CA LEU A 453 -10.35 13.01 -20.16
C LEU A 453 -11.58 13.82 -20.61
N ARG A 454 -11.60 15.13 -20.31
CA ARG A 454 -12.57 16.11 -20.78
C ARG A 454 -12.58 16.12 -22.31
N ARG A 455 -13.77 16.27 -22.87
CA ARG A 455 -13.95 16.43 -24.32
C ARG A 455 -13.70 17.87 -24.73
#